data_AF-A0AA38KTL3-F1
#
_entry.id   AF-A0AA38KTL3-F1
#
_cell.length_a   1.000
_cell.length_b   1.000
_cell.length_c   1.000
_cell.angle_alpha   90.00
_cell.angle_beta   90.00
_cell.angle_gamma   90.00
#
_symmetry.space_group_name_H-M   'P 1'
#
loop_
_entity.id
_entity.type
_entity.pdbx_description
1 polymer ?
#
loop_
_entity_poly.entity_id
_entity_poly.type
_entity_poly.pdbx_seq_one_letter_code
_entity_poly.pdbx_strand_id
1 'polypeptide(L)'
;MITGIYDHGAPESILSQTMRETQPAVHLECAHIVPDSTYFNVEKTKEKRYSASVLAVLKRFGYDVEPSNKVHSLLNIMTVSYDVHDAFDRLELWLEATVINRYRVFAAPKFLIPGGLPEFIEFTSSYPKLPLPSPDLLALHAVCAKVAHLSGAGEYIEQLDRNVEELCVLAADGQSFHTLEHALMRATPSIVLM
;
A
#
# COMPACT_ATOMS: atom_id res chain seq x y z
N MET A 1 6.31 11.35 -4.13
CA MET A 1 4.95 11.88 -3.92
C MET A 1 4.12 11.53 -5.14
N ILE A 2 3.07 10.74 -4.98
CA ILE A 2 2.28 10.20 -6.10
C ILE A 2 1.36 11.25 -6.73
N THR A 3 0.80 12.15 -5.91
CA THR A 3 -0.19 13.14 -6.34
C THR A 3 0.42 14.43 -6.89
N GLY A 4 1.70 14.69 -6.62
CA GLY A 4 2.34 15.99 -6.88
C GLY A 4 1.80 17.13 -6.00
N ILE A 5 0.96 16.82 -5.00
CA ILE A 5 0.31 17.79 -4.10
C ILE A 5 1.01 17.75 -2.74
N TYR A 6 1.34 18.92 -2.20
CA TYR A 6 2.00 19.06 -0.90
C TYR A 6 1.07 18.81 0.28
N ASP A 7 1.65 18.30 1.38
CA ASP A 7 0.98 18.10 2.66
C ASP A 7 0.51 19.44 3.25
N HIS A 8 -0.65 19.43 3.88
CA HIS A 8 -1.18 20.54 4.68
C HIS A 8 -0.22 20.94 5.83
N GLY A 9 0.62 20.02 6.32
CA GLY A 9 1.63 20.28 7.36
C GLY A 9 2.96 20.87 6.86
N ALA A 10 3.14 21.07 5.55
CA ALA A 10 4.41 21.54 5.00
C ALA A 10 4.73 22.99 5.46
N PRO A 11 5.98 23.29 5.86
CA PRO A 11 6.35 24.65 6.27
C PRO A 11 6.14 25.64 5.11
N GLU A 12 5.61 26.83 5.43
CA GLU A 12 5.24 27.87 4.44
C GLU A 12 6.37 28.26 3.48
N SER A 13 7.63 28.08 3.89
CA SER A 13 8.81 28.32 3.04
C SER A 13 8.90 27.39 1.82
N ILE A 14 8.36 26.17 1.91
CA ILE A 14 8.30 25.19 0.80
C ILE A 14 7.07 25.43 -0.07
N LEU A 15 5.95 25.81 0.55
CA LEU A 15 4.70 26.13 -0.15
C LEU A 15 4.86 27.38 -1.02
N SER A 16 5.51 28.43 -0.51
CA SER A 16 5.67 29.73 -1.18
C SER A 16 6.63 29.74 -2.37
N GLN A 17 7.59 28.82 -2.46
CA GLN A 17 8.53 28.75 -3.60
C GLN A 17 7.93 28.11 -4.86
N THR A 18 6.81 27.39 -4.74
CA THR A 18 6.34 26.48 -5.80
C THR A 18 4.85 26.59 -6.12
N MET A 19 4.13 27.53 -5.50
CA MET A 19 2.72 27.82 -5.82
C MET A 19 2.56 28.28 -7.28
N ARG A 20 2.39 27.32 -8.19
CA ARG A 20 1.45 27.51 -9.29
C ARG A 20 0.08 27.45 -8.66
N GLU A 21 -0.48 28.62 -8.42
CA GLU A 21 -1.85 28.89 -7.99
C GLU A 21 -2.80 27.80 -8.54
N THR A 22 -3.39 26.96 -7.67
CA THR A 22 -4.75 26.35 -7.78
C THR A 22 -4.93 24.96 -7.12
N GLN A 23 -3.90 24.26 -6.63
CA GLN A 23 -4.13 22.93 -6.02
C GLN A 23 -4.33 23.01 -4.49
N PRO A 24 -5.47 22.50 -3.95
CA PRO A 24 -5.68 22.44 -2.51
C PRO A 24 -4.68 21.49 -1.86
N ALA A 25 -4.17 21.84 -0.68
CA ALA A 25 -3.34 20.95 0.11
C ALA A 25 -4.15 19.73 0.57
N VAL A 26 -3.58 18.54 0.44
CA VAL A 26 -4.23 17.27 0.77
C VAL A 26 -3.49 16.62 1.94
N HIS A 27 -4.21 15.96 2.84
CA HIS A 27 -3.57 15.18 3.91
C HIS A 27 -2.81 14.01 3.29
N LEU A 28 -1.52 13.91 3.60
CA LEU A 28 -0.66 12.85 3.09
C LEU A 28 -0.37 11.83 4.19
N GLU A 29 -0.31 10.57 3.77
CA GLU A 29 0.02 9.43 4.59
C GLU A 29 1.25 8.71 4.04
N CYS A 30 1.93 8.02 4.95
CA CYS A 30 3.03 7.14 4.65
C CYS A 30 2.48 5.73 4.41
N ALA A 31 2.46 5.30 3.15
CA ALA A 31 2.04 3.96 2.76
C ALA A 31 3.24 3.03 2.62
N HIS A 32 3.13 1.83 3.18
CA HIS A 32 4.06 0.76 2.86
C HIS A 32 3.68 0.12 1.52
N ILE A 33 4.65 -0.10 0.64
CA ILE A 33 4.40 -0.78 -0.64
C ILE A 33 4.01 -2.24 -0.39
N VAL A 34 4.62 -2.83 0.63
CA VAL A 34 4.40 -4.21 1.04
C VAL A 34 4.21 -4.23 2.56
N PRO A 35 3.08 -4.75 3.09
CA PRO A 35 2.79 -4.70 4.52
C PRO A 35 3.73 -5.59 5.34
N ASP A 36 3.95 -5.20 6.60
CA ASP A 36 4.77 -5.92 7.59
C ASP A 36 4.25 -7.36 7.81
N SER A 37 2.94 -7.49 7.95
CA SER A 37 2.24 -8.74 8.24
C SER A 37 2.21 -9.73 7.08
N THR A 38 2.37 -9.26 5.84
CA THR A 38 2.25 -10.10 4.64
C THR A 38 3.52 -10.93 4.40
N TYR A 39 4.68 -10.52 4.93
CA TYR A 39 5.96 -11.16 4.58
C TYR A 39 6.96 -11.35 5.72
N PHE A 40 6.99 -10.49 6.75
CA PHE A 40 8.18 -10.36 7.59
C PHE A 40 8.00 -10.62 9.09
N ASN A 41 6.79 -10.97 9.57
CA ASN A 41 6.64 -11.39 10.96
C ASN A 41 7.19 -12.81 11.18
N VAL A 42 8.51 -12.91 11.22
CA VAL A 42 9.27 -14.13 11.53
C VAL A 42 9.42 -14.27 13.04
N GLU A 43 8.98 -13.32 13.87
CA GLU A 43 9.16 -13.40 15.32
C GLU A 43 7.88 -13.35 16.15
N LYS A 44 7.31 -14.56 16.31
CA LYS A 44 7.03 -15.28 17.57
C LYS A 44 5.63 -15.88 17.49
N THR A 45 5.59 -17.21 17.31
CA THR A 45 4.41 -18.10 17.28
C THR A 45 3.73 -18.25 15.92
N LYS A 46 3.54 -19.51 15.48
CA LYS A 46 2.81 -20.07 14.30
C LYS A 46 2.93 -19.42 12.90
N GLU A 47 3.17 -18.13 12.78
CA GLU A 47 3.24 -17.32 11.55
C GLU A 47 4.43 -17.63 10.64
N LYS A 48 5.53 -18.20 11.19
CA LYS A 48 6.72 -18.60 10.40
C LYS A 48 6.41 -19.54 9.22
N ARG A 49 5.36 -20.38 9.33
CA ARG A 49 4.99 -21.31 8.25
C ARG A 49 4.26 -20.60 7.11
N TYR A 50 3.42 -19.63 7.45
CA TYR A 50 2.65 -18.87 6.47
C TYR A 50 3.57 -17.95 5.67
N SER A 51 4.40 -17.15 6.33
CA SER A 51 5.37 -16.27 5.66
C SER A 51 6.39 -17.04 4.81
N ALA A 52 6.93 -18.16 5.31
CA ALA A 52 7.80 -19.03 4.52
C ALA A 52 7.09 -19.63 3.31
N SER A 53 5.79 -19.95 3.41
CA SER A 53 5.02 -20.46 2.28
C SER A 53 4.76 -19.39 1.21
N VAL A 54 4.46 -18.15 1.62
CA VAL A 54 4.27 -17.02 0.70
C VAL A 54 5.58 -16.68 0.01
N LEU A 55 6.69 -16.56 0.73
CA LEU A 55 8.01 -16.32 0.14
C LEU A 55 8.43 -17.45 -0.82
N ALA A 56 8.12 -18.71 -0.49
CA ALA A 56 8.36 -19.83 -1.40
C ALA A 56 7.50 -19.77 -2.67
N VAL A 57 6.25 -19.32 -2.54
CA VAL A 57 5.35 -19.09 -3.68
C VAL A 57 5.88 -17.95 -4.55
N LEU A 58 6.26 -16.82 -3.96
CA LEU A 58 6.89 -15.70 -4.68
C LEU A 58 8.16 -16.11 -5.42
N LYS A 59 9.03 -16.89 -4.76
CA LYS A 59 10.25 -17.41 -5.37
C LYS A 59 9.94 -18.28 -6.59
N ARG A 60 8.85 -19.06 -6.56
CA ARG A 60 8.38 -19.84 -7.73
C ARG A 60 7.85 -18.95 -8.85
N PHE A 61 7.32 -17.77 -8.53
CA PHE A 61 6.94 -16.75 -9.50
C PHE A 61 8.11 -15.84 -9.94
N GLY A 62 9.34 -16.14 -9.51
CA GLY A 62 10.55 -15.40 -9.90
C GLY A 62 10.87 -14.19 -9.02
N TYR A 63 10.15 -13.99 -7.92
CA TYR A 63 10.39 -12.91 -6.96
C TYR A 63 11.20 -13.44 -5.77
N ASP A 64 12.50 -13.16 -5.76
CA ASP A 64 13.38 -13.50 -4.62
C ASP A 64 13.41 -12.34 -3.63
N VAL A 65 12.40 -12.28 -2.77
CA VAL A 65 12.26 -11.23 -1.76
C VAL A 65 13.00 -11.68 -0.50
N GLU A 66 14.07 -10.96 -0.15
CA GLU A 66 14.82 -11.23 1.08
C GLU A 66 13.96 -10.91 2.31
N PRO A 67 13.68 -11.89 3.20
CA PRO A 67 13.01 -11.67 4.48
C PRO A 67 13.90 -10.80 5.37
N SER A 68 13.82 -9.48 5.22
CA SER A 68 14.68 -8.57 5.97
C SER A 68 13.85 -7.46 6.61
N ASN A 69 14.27 -7.17 7.85
CA ASN A 69 14.19 -6.02 8.74
C ASN A 69 14.20 -4.60 8.10
N LYS A 70 13.70 -4.47 6.88
CA LYS A 70 13.65 -3.27 6.04
C LYS A 70 12.21 -2.86 5.74
N VAL A 71 11.25 -3.33 6.53
CA VAL A 71 9.83 -2.93 6.41
C VAL A 71 9.72 -1.41 6.42
N HIS A 72 10.46 -0.76 7.33
CA HIS A 72 10.55 0.71 7.42
C HIS A 72 11.68 1.32 6.56
N SER A 73 12.14 0.61 5.52
CA SER A 73 13.09 1.19 4.56
C SER A 73 12.37 2.19 3.65
N LEU A 74 13.04 3.27 3.30
CA LEU A 74 12.59 4.20 2.26
C LEU A 74 12.32 3.51 0.90
N LEU A 75 12.90 2.32 0.68
CA LEU A 75 12.60 1.49 -0.48
C LEU A 75 11.18 0.91 -0.45
N ASN A 76 10.58 0.72 0.72
CA ASN A 76 9.26 0.13 0.93
C ASN A 76 8.20 1.17 1.34
N ILE A 77 8.51 2.47 1.27
CA ILE A 77 7.63 3.54 1.72
C ILE A 77 7.36 4.51 0.58
N MET A 78 6.12 4.98 0.49
CA MET A 78 5.72 6.08 -0.38
C MET A 78 4.78 7.04 0.35
N THR A 79 4.81 8.31 -0.09
CA THR A 79 3.90 9.34 0.40
C THR A 79 2.75 9.53 -0.58
N VAL A 80 1.53 9.33 -0.10
CA VAL A 80 0.28 9.28 -0.87
C VAL A 80 -0.84 10.01 -0.13
N SER A 81 -1.95 10.35 -0.79
CA SER A 81 -3.14 10.82 -0.07
C SER A 81 -3.91 9.64 0.53
N TYR A 82 -4.77 9.91 1.51
CA TYR A 82 -5.61 8.91 2.17
C TYR A 82 -6.35 7.99 1.18
N ASP A 83 -7.06 8.55 0.19
CA ASP A 83 -7.81 7.74 -0.79
C ASP A 83 -6.92 6.81 -1.61
N VAL A 84 -5.67 7.23 -1.87
CA VAL A 84 -4.70 6.42 -2.61
C VAL A 84 -4.12 5.34 -1.71
N HIS A 85 -3.90 5.64 -0.43
CA HIS A 85 -3.44 4.67 0.55
C HIS A 85 -4.48 3.55 0.72
N ASP A 86 -5.74 3.88 0.93
CA ASP A 86 -6.82 2.90 1.11
C ASP A 86 -6.99 2.01 -0.13
N ALA A 87 -7.02 2.61 -1.33
CA ALA A 87 -7.09 1.83 -2.58
C ALA A 87 -5.86 0.93 -2.79
N PHE A 88 -4.68 1.36 -2.33
CA PHE A 88 -3.46 0.56 -2.39
C PHE A 88 -3.55 -0.65 -1.44
N ASP A 89 -3.96 -0.43 -0.19
CA ASP A 89 -4.10 -1.48 0.83
C ASP A 89 -5.18 -2.51 0.46
N ARG A 90 -6.27 -2.06 -0.17
CA ARG A 90 -7.37 -2.93 -0.65
C ARG A 90 -7.02 -3.69 -1.94
N LEU A 91 -5.78 -3.55 -2.43
CA LEU A 91 -5.28 -4.13 -3.67
C LEU A 91 -6.02 -3.64 -4.93
N GLU A 92 -6.81 -2.57 -4.83
CA GLU A 92 -7.60 -2.00 -5.91
C GLU A 92 -6.78 -1.06 -6.80
N LEU A 93 -5.61 -0.61 -6.35
CA LEU A 93 -4.71 0.27 -7.09
C LEU A 93 -3.28 -0.30 -7.10
N TRP A 94 -2.64 -0.28 -8.28
CA TRP A 94 -1.24 -0.68 -8.42
C TRP A 94 -0.50 0.11 -9.50
N LEU A 95 0.83 0.02 -9.46
CA LEU A 95 1.75 0.73 -10.34
C LEU A 95 2.55 -0.25 -11.19
N GLU A 96 2.62 -0.02 -12.51
CA GLU A 96 3.44 -0.84 -13.41
C GLU A 96 4.55 -0.01 -14.05
N ALA A 97 5.79 -0.49 -13.94
CA ALA A 97 6.95 0.18 -14.52
C ALA A 97 6.83 0.27 -16.05
N THR A 98 7.08 1.46 -16.58
CA THR A 98 7.11 1.74 -18.04
C THR A 98 8.54 2.00 -18.50
N VAL A 99 9.26 2.81 -17.72
CA VAL A 99 10.70 3.03 -17.80
C VAL A 99 11.23 3.22 -16.38
N ILE A 100 12.54 3.44 -16.23
CA ILE A 100 13.17 3.68 -14.93
C ILE A 100 12.44 4.80 -14.18
N ASN A 101 12.00 4.51 -12.95
CA ASN A 101 11.30 5.42 -12.04
C ASN A 101 9.97 6.00 -12.55
N ARG A 102 9.42 5.52 -13.68
CA ARG A 102 8.14 5.95 -14.23
C ARG A 102 7.16 4.80 -14.32
N TYR A 103 5.97 5.01 -13.76
CA TYR A 103 4.96 3.98 -13.59
C TYR A 103 3.62 4.43 -14.17
N ARG A 104 2.89 3.50 -14.76
CA ARG A 104 1.49 3.70 -15.13
C ARG A 104 0.59 3.30 -13.98
N VAL A 105 -0.43 4.10 -13.71
CA VAL A 105 -1.43 3.84 -12.67
C VAL A 105 -2.51 2.92 -13.22
N PHE A 106 -2.81 1.87 -12.48
CA PHE A 106 -3.91 0.97 -12.75
C PHE A 106 -4.79 0.85 -11.53
N ALA A 107 -6.09 0.62 -11.76
CA ALA A 107 -7.03 0.29 -10.71
C ALA A 107 -8.08 -0.72 -11.19
N ALA A 108 -8.64 -1.47 -10.25
CA ALA A 108 -9.75 -2.37 -10.46
C ALA A 108 -10.74 -2.29 -9.28
N PRO A 109 -12.04 -2.02 -9.55
CA PRO A 109 -12.59 -1.57 -10.83
C PRO A 109 -12.04 -0.21 -11.30
N LYS A 110 -11.95 0.00 -12.63
CA LYS A 110 -11.27 1.16 -13.25
C LYS A 110 -11.79 2.54 -12.82
N PHE A 111 -13.03 2.62 -12.34
CA PHE A 111 -13.63 3.87 -11.87
C PHE A 111 -13.19 4.26 -10.45
N LEU A 112 -12.48 3.38 -9.74
CA LEU A 112 -11.96 3.64 -8.39
C LEU A 112 -10.67 4.44 -8.36
N ILE A 113 -10.07 4.80 -9.52
CA ILE A 113 -8.90 5.69 -9.53
C ILE A 113 -9.29 6.97 -8.76
N PRO A 114 -8.68 7.23 -7.60
CA PRO A 114 -9.03 8.43 -6.83
C PRO A 114 -8.89 9.69 -7.69
N GLY A 115 -9.88 10.57 -7.60
CA GLY A 115 -9.97 11.76 -8.45
C GLY A 115 -8.69 12.59 -8.36
N GLY A 116 -8.07 12.88 -9.50
CA GLY A 116 -6.85 13.70 -9.58
C GLY A 116 -5.53 12.93 -9.71
N LEU A 117 -5.55 11.59 -9.70
CA LEU A 117 -4.36 10.80 -10.02
C LEU A 117 -4.01 10.90 -11.52
N PRO A 118 -2.74 11.19 -11.87
CA PRO A 118 -2.29 11.16 -13.26
C PRO A 118 -2.23 9.72 -13.78
N GLU A 119 -2.37 9.54 -15.10
CA GLU A 119 -2.19 8.22 -15.74
C GLU A 119 -0.78 7.65 -15.51
N PHE A 120 0.22 8.54 -15.38
CA PHE A 120 1.60 8.18 -15.13
C PHE A 120 2.17 8.95 -13.93
N ILE A 121 2.92 8.24 -13.10
CA ILE A 121 3.65 8.77 -11.96
C ILE A 121 5.14 8.61 -12.21
N GLU A 122 5.92 9.63 -11.88
CA GLU A 122 7.38 9.56 -11.88
C GLU A 122 7.91 9.82 -10.47
N PHE A 123 8.67 8.86 -9.94
CA PHE A 123 9.34 9.05 -8.66
C PHE A 123 10.62 9.84 -8.87
N THR A 124 10.66 11.02 -8.25
CA THR A 124 11.82 11.92 -8.24
C THR A 124 12.23 12.21 -6.79
N SER A 125 13.51 12.53 -6.60
CA SER A 125 14.03 12.93 -5.29
C SER A 125 14.86 14.21 -5.43
N SER A 126 14.56 15.21 -4.61
CA SER A 126 15.39 16.41 -4.45
C SER A 126 16.69 16.11 -3.69
N TYR A 127 16.80 14.92 -3.09
CA TYR A 127 17.96 14.46 -2.34
C TYR A 127 18.47 13.14 -2.95
N PRO A 128 19.44 13.17 -3.88
CA PRO A 128 19.91 11.99 -4.62
C PRO A 128 20.46 10.86 -3.75
N LYS A 129 20.78 11.14 -2.48
CA LYS A 129 21.27 10.16 -1.50
C LYS A 129 20.15 9.33 -0.87
N LEU A 130 18.90 9.77 -0.96
CA LEU A 130 17.75 9.01 -0.46
C LEU A 130 17.23 8.09 -1.58
N PRO A 131 17.06 6.79 -1.32
CA PRO A 131 16.54 5.88 -2.31
C PRO A 131 15.06 6.18 -2.61
N LEU A 132 14.67 5.92 -3.85
CA LEU A 132 13.28 5.96 -4.28
C LEU A 132 12.57 4.64 -3.93
N PRO A 133 11.22 4.62 -3.93
CA PRO A 133 10.45 3.38 -3.84
C PRO A 133 10.99 2.29 -4.78
N SER A 134 11.15 1.08 -4.25
CA SER A 134 11.73 -0.04 -4.97
C SER A 134 10.84 -0.49 -6.13
N PRO A 135 11.35 -0.53 -7.38
CA PRO A 135 10.61 -1.07 -8.51
C PRO A 135 10.16 -2.53 -8.29
N ASP A 136 10.97 -3.32 -7.58
CA ASP A 136 10.68 -4.74 -7.33
C ASP A 136 9.52 -4.92 -6.34
N LEU A 137 9.44 -4.06 -5.31
CA LEU A 137 8.33 -4.08 -4.35
C LEU A 137 7.04 -3.60 -5.00
N LEU A 138 7.11 -2.59 -5.88
CA LEU A 138 5.97 -2.12 -6.66
C LEU A 138 5.47 -3.20 -7.63
N ALA A 139 6.39 -3.90 -8.29
CA ALA A 139 6.05 -5.02 -9.17
C ALA A 139 5.40 -6.17 -8.38
N LEU A 140 5.90 -6.46 -7.18
CA LEU A 140 5.31 -7.45 -6.29
C LEU A 140 3.86 -7.08 -5.91
N HIS A 141 3.63 -5.84 -5.46
CA HIS A 141 2.30 -5.34 -5.17
C HIS A 141 1.36 -5.47 -6.36
N ALA A 142 1.82 -5.08 -7.56
CA ALA A 142 1.05 -5.19 -8.78
C ALA A 142 0.65 -6.64 -9.11
N VAL A 143 1.53 -7.61 -8.87
CA VAL A 143 1.18 -9.03 -9.03
C VAL A 143 0.13 -9.44 -8.01
N CYS A 144 0.29 -9.07 -6.74
CA CYS A 144 -0.70 -9.35 -5.69
C CYS A 144 -2.07 -8.78 -6.04
N ALA A 145 -2.15 -7.52 -6.47
CA ALA A 145 -3.38 -6.88 -6.91
C ALA A 145 -4.03 -7.63 -8.07
N LYS A 146 -3.26 -7.95 -9.12
CA LYS A 146 -3.76 -8.71 -10.26
C LYS A 146 -4.28 -10.08 -9.86
N VAL A 147 -3.54 -10.81 -9.03
CA VAL A 147 -3.98 -12.13 -8.55
C VAL A 147 -5.25 -12.01 -7.72
N ALA A 148 -5.35 -11.01 -6.84
CA ALA A 148 -6.55 -10.79 -6.03
C ALA A 148 -7.79 -10.59 -6.91
N HIS A 149 -7.72 -9.68 -7.89
CA HIS A 149 -8.84 -9.44 -8.81
C HIS A 149 -9.14 -10.62 -9.75
N LEU A 150 -8.12 -11.29 -10.29
CA LEU A 150 -8.33 -12.43 -11.21
C LEU A 150 -8.88 -13.67 -10.50
N SER A 151 -8.62 -13.81 -9.20
CA SER A 151 -9.09 -14.94 -8.39
C SER A 151 -10.43 -14.70 -7.69
N GLY A 152 -10.96 -13.47 -7.74
CA GLY A 152 -12.14 -13.07 -6.97
C GLY A 152 -11.85 -12.75 -5.49
N ALA A 153 -10.57 -12.77 -5.09
CA ALA A 153 -10.18 -12.46 -3.71
C ALA A 153 -10.27 -10.96 -3.41
N GLY A 154 -10.21 -10.09 -4.41
CA GLY A 154 -10.47 -8.66 -4.26
C GLY A 154 -11.89 -8.42 -3.73
N GLU A 155 -12.89 -9.02 -4.36
CA GLU A 155 -14.29 -8.93 -3.95
C GLU A 155 -14.53 -9.48 -2.54
N TYR A 156 -13.78 -10.50 -2.14
CA TYR A 156 -13.79 -11.03 -0.78
C TYR A 156 -13.22 -10.05 0.24
N ILE A 157 -12.10 -9.37 -0.08
CA ILE A 157 -11.52 -8.30 0.75
C ILE A 157 -12.53 -7.16 0.90
N GLU A 158 -13.13 -6.69 -0.21
CA GLU A 158 -14.16 -5.66 -0.16
C GLU A 158 -15.37 -6.07 0.71
N GLN A 159 -15.76 -7.34 0.67
CA GLN A 159 -16.85 -7.84 1.51
C GLN A 159 -16.46 -7.84 2.98
N LEU A 160 -15.22 -8.22 3.31
CA LEU A 160 -14.72 -8.12 4.67
C LEU A 160 -14.69 -6.67 5.16
N ASP A 161 -14.27 -5.73 4.32
CA ASP A 161 -14.31 -4.30 4.63
C ASP A 161 -15.71 -3.81 4.95
N ARG A 162 -16.66 -4.06 4.04
CA ARG A 162 -18.08 -3.73 4.28
C ARG A 162 -18.61 -4.36 5.54
N ASN A 163 -18.26 -5.62 5.79
CA ASN A 163 -18.66 -6.30 7.01
C ASN A 163 -18.09 -5.59 8.24
N VAL A 164 -16.83 -5.12 8.23
CA VAL A 164 -16.24 -4.38 9.35
C VAL A 164 -16.98 -3.06 9.60
N GLU A 165 -17.33 -2.34 8.54
CA GLU A 165 -18.10 -1.08 8.63
C GLU A 165 -19.52 -1.29 9.18
N GLU A 166 -20.18 -2.37 8.78
CA GLU A 166 -21.54 -2.71 9.21
C GLU A 166 -21.59 -3.46 10.55
N LEU A 167 -20.45 -3.98 11.04
CA LEU A 167 -20.41 -4.80 12.24
C LEU A 167 -20.63 -3.96 13.51
N CYS A 168 -21.86 -3.94 14.02
CA CYS A 168 -22.16 -3.29 15.30
C CYS A 168 -21.74 -4.14 16.51
N VAL A 169 -21.80 -5.48 16.41
CA VAL A 169 -21.47 -6.43 17.50
C VAL A 169 -20.92 -7.74 16.95
N LEU A 170 -20.04 -8.40 17.72
CA LEU A 170 -19.54 -9.74 17.39
C LEU A 170 -20.60 -10.80 17.66
N ALA A 171 -20.76 -11.74 16.73
CA ALA A 171 -21.65 -12.88 16.91
C ALA A 171 -21.11 -13.84 17.99
N ALA A 172 -21.98 -14.23 18.92
CA ALA A 172 -21.61 -15.11 20.04
C ALA A 172 -21.23 -16.55 19.60
N ASP A 173 -21.60 -16.94 18.39
CA ASP A 173 -21.32 -18.24 17.79
C ASP A 173 -19.99 -18.29 17.00
N GLY A 174 -19.26 -17.17 16.95
CA GLY A 174 -17.96 -17.08 16.29
C GLY A 174 -18.02 -16.83 14.77
N GLN A 175 -19.20 -16.63 14.17
CA GLN A 175 -19.31 -16.35 12.74
C GLN A 175 -18.62 -15.03 12.31
N SER A 176 -18.42 -14.11 13.25
CA SER A 176 -17.68 -12.86 13.01
C SER A 176 -16.15 -13.04 13.01
N PHE A 177 -15.61 -14.26 13.12
CA PHE A 177 -14.17 -14.50 13.26
C PHE A 177 -13.35 -13.87 12.13
N HIS A 178 -13.70 -14.13 10.86
CA HIS A 178 -12.94 -13.61 9.72
C HIS A 178 -13.01 -12.08 9.62
N THR A 179 -14.17 -11.49 9.92
CA THR A 179 -14.34 -10.03 9.96
C THR A 179 -13.50 -9.41 11.09
N LEU A 180 -13.46 -10.04 12.26
CA LEU A 180 -12.65 -9.58 13.39
C LEU A 180 -11.15 -9.71 13.10
N GLU A 181 -10.72 -10.85 12.57
CA GLU A 181 -9.33 -11.07 12.16
C GLU A 181 -8.90 -10.04 11.12
N HIS A 182 -9.76 -9.77 10.13
CA HIS A 182 -9.53 -8.72 9.14
C HIS A 182 -9.43 -7.32 9.76
N ALA A 183 -10.36 -6.96 10.65
CA ALA A 183 -10.34 -5.68 11.35
C ALA A 183 -9.06 -5.48 12.18
N LEU A 184 -8.59 -6.54 12.86
CA LEU A 184 -7.35 -6.50 13.62
C LEU A 184 -6.14 -6.29 12.70
N MET A 185 -6.09 -6.98 11.56
CA MET A 185 -5.02 -6.82 10.57
C MET A 185 -5.01 -5.43 9.95
N ARG A 186 -6.17 -4.80 9.75
CA ARG A 186 -6.27 -3.40 9.30
C ARG A 186 -5.92 -2.38 10.40
N ALA A 187 -6.25 -2.71 11.64
CA ALA A 187 -6.06 -1.81 12.78
C ALA A 187 -4.65 -1.85 13.38
N THR A 188 -3.79 -2.79 12.99
CA THR A 188 -2.39 -2.79 13.45
C THR A 188 -1.70 -1.53 12.94
N PRO A 189 -1.35 -0.57 13.82
CA PRO A 189 -0.61 0.59 13.39
C PRO A 189 0.75 0.11 12.88
N SER A 190 1.14 0.60 11.71
CA SER A 190 2.56 0.68 11.38
C SER A 190 3.19 1.54 12.48
N ILE A 191 3.89 0.93 13.43
CA ILE A 191 4.47 1.64 14.57
C ILE A 191 5.44 2.68 14.03
N VAL A 192 5.01 3.94 14.03
CA VAL A 192 5.86 5.10 13.77
C VAL A 192 6.67 5.33 15.04
N LEU A 193 7.93 4.90 15.06
CA LEU A 193 8.90 5.44 15.99
C LEU A 193 9.38 6.78 15.42
N MET A 194 8.89 7.84 16.05
CA MET A 194 9.40 9.21 15.93
C MET A 194 10.76 9.36 16.63
#